data_AF-A0A8T3SX96-F1
#
_entry.id   AF-A0A8T3SX96-F1
#
_cell.length_a   1.000
_cell.length_b   1.000
_cell.length_c   1.000
_cell.angle_alpha   90.00
_cell.angle_beta   90.00
_cell.angle_gamma   90.00
#
_symmetry.space_group_name_H-M   'P 1'
#
loop_
_entity.id
_entity.type
_entity.pdbx_description
1 polymer ?
#
loop_
_entity_poly.entity_id
_entity_poly.type
_entity_poly.pdbx_seq_one_letter_code
_entity_poly.pdbx_strand_id
1 'polypeptide(L)'
;MTPVAFIGLGAMGSRMAAALLAAGFPLTVYNRNPERARPLEAKGAARADSPREAAAQADIVISMVTDEHASRSVWLDDKRGAIHGLRAGAVAMNRARSHPRGHGRLLRKSLAAM
;
A
#
# COMPACT_ATOMS: atom_id res chain seq x y z
N MET A 1 16.33 -3.95 9.59
CA MET A 1 15.86 -2.87 8.69
C MET A 1 14.36 -3.04 8.53
N THR A 2 13.58 -1.96 8.54
CA THR A 2 12.10 -1.97 8.55
C THR A 2 11.54 -2.27 7.14
N PRO A 3 10.91 -3.43 6.87
CA PRO A 3 10.34 -3.70 5.56
C PRO A 3 9.12 -2.82 5.29
N VAL A 4 8.98 -2.29 4.09
CA VAL A 4 7.89 -1.40 3.71
C VAL A 4 7.12 -1.98 2.53
N ALA A 5 5.80 -1.91 2.60
CA ALA A 5 4.92 -2.17 1.46
C ALA A 5 4.41 -0.85 0.88
N PHE A 6 4.51 -0.68 -0.43
CA PHE A 6 3.95 0.48 -1.14
C PHE A 6 2.92 0.04 -2.17
N ILE A 7 1.66 0.38 -1.92
CA ILE A 7 0.51 0.02 -2.74
C ILE A 7 0.01 1.26 -3.49
N GLY A 8 0.08 1.22 -4.81
CA GLY A 8 -0.35 2.31 -5.69
C GLY A 8 0.82 3.10 -6.23
N LEU A 9 1.16 2.86 -7.50
CA LEU A 9 2.31 3.45 -8.18
C LEU A 9 1.84 4.48 -9.22
N GLY A 10 1.05 5.45 -8.74
CA GLY A 10 0.70 6.66 -9.50
C GLY A 10 1.90 7.61 -9.68
N ALA A 11 1.69 8.77 -10.29
CA ALA A 11 2.74 9.77 -10.53
C ALA A 11 3.50 10.18 -9.25
N MET A 12 2.78 10.30 -8.13
CA MET A 12 3.36 10.60 -6.82
C MET A 12 3.88 9.33 -6.13
N GLY A 13 3.09 8.25 -6.12
CA GLY A 13 3.43 7.00 -5.43
C GLY A 13 4.73 6.37 -5.92
N SER A 14 4.97 6.37 -7.23
CA SER A 14 6.22 5.81 -7.80
C SER A 14 7.47 6.57 -7.36
N ARG A 15 7.39 7.90 -7.21
CA ARG A 15 8.50 8.74 -6.73
C ARG A 15 8.78 8.50 -5.25
N MET A 16 7.73 8.37 -4.44
CA MET A 16 7.86 8.05 -3.01
C MET A 16 8.45 6.64 -2.81
N ALA A 17 7.95 5.65 -3.53
CA ALA A 17 8.47 4.28 -3.49
C ALA A 17 9.95 4.24 -3.92
N ALA A 18 10.32 4.96 -4.99
CA ALA A 18 11.71 5.06 -5.42
C ALA A 18 12.61 5.71 -4.35
N ALA A 19 12.12 6.73 -3.65
CA ALA A 19 12.88 7.38 -2.57
C ALA A 19 13.09 6.44 -1.37
N LEU A 20 12.07 5.67 -0.97
CA LEU A 20 12.19 4.66 0.09
C LEU A 20 13.22 3.58 -0.29
N LEU A 21 13.16 3.09 -1.53
CA LEU A 21 14.12 2.11 -2.02
C LEU A 21 15.55 2.68 -2.05
N ALA A 22 15.73 3.91 -2.53
CA ALA A 22 17.03 4.59 -2.56
C ALA A 22 17.60 4.85 -1.15
N ALA A 23 16.73 5.02 -0.15
CA ALA A 23 17.11 5.13 1.26
C ALA A 23 17.45 3.77 1.90
N GLY A 24 17.38 2.66 1.16
CA GLY A 24 17.77 1.33 1.60
C GLY A 24 16.68 0.53 2.31
N PHE A 25 15.43 0.99 2.32
CA PHE A 25 14.34 0.20 2.91
C PHE A 25 14.04 -1.04 2.04
N PRO A 26 13.94 -2.24 2.63
CA PRO A 26 13.40 -3.41 1.92
C PRO A 26 11.98 -3.09 1.47
N LEU A 27 11.76 -3.02 0.17
CA LEU A 27 10.52 -2.51 -0.40
C LEU A 27 9.79 -3.58 -1.19
N THR A 28 8.54 -3.85 -0.81
CA THR A 28 7.59 -4.62 -1.64
C THR A 28 6.57 -3.66 -2.24
N VAL A 29 6.33 -3.73 -3.54
CA VAL A 29 5.40 -2.84 -4.24
C VAL A 29 4.26 -3.60 -4.89
N TYR A 30 3.10 -2.99 -4.90
CA TYR A 30 1.95 -3.46 -5.65
C TYR A 30 1.27 -2.32 -6.40
N ASN A 31 0.84 -2.60 -7.62
CA ASN A 31 -0.05 -1.70 -8.36
C ASN A 31 -1.02 -2.53 -9.21
N ARG A 32 -2.27 -2.05 -9.33
CA ARG A 32 -3.30 -2.72 -10.14
C ARG A 32 -2.85 -2.99 -11.59
N ASN A 33 -2.11 -2.05 -12.17
CA ASN A 33 -1.39 -2.30 -13.42
C ASN A 33 0.06 -2.71 -13.09
N PRO A 34 0.44 -3.99 -13.25
CA PRO A 34 1.73 -4.51 -12.82
C PRO A 34 2.91 -3.85 -13.56
N GLU A 35 2.71 -3.37 -14.79
CA GLU A 35 3.73 -2.68 -15.58
C GLU A 35 4.34 -1.47 -14.87
N ARG A 36 3.58 -0.86 -13.96
CA ARG A 36 4.06 0.29 -13.18
C ARG A 36 5.09 -0.07 -12.11
N ALA A 37 5.20 -1.36 -11.74
CA ALA A 37 6.19 -1.83 -10.78
C ALA A 37 7.57 -2.07 -11.43
N ARG A 38 7.62 -2.34 -12.74
CA ARG A 38 8.86 -2.70 -13.45
C ARG A 38 10.04 -1.75 -13.20
N PRO A 39 9.88 -0.42 -13.20
CA PRO A 39 11.01 0.48 -12.94
C PRO A 39 11.56 0.41 -11.51
N LEU A 40 10.76 -0.04 -10.54
CA LEU A 40 11.17 -0.24 -9.15
C LEU A 40 11.73 -1.64 -8.94
N GLU A 41 11.17 -2.65 -9.61
CA GLU A 41 11.75 -4.01 -9.65
C GLU A 41 13.18 -3.98 -10.20
N ALA A 42 13.40 -3.26 -11.30
CA ALA A 42 14.74 -3.06 -11.87
C ALA A 42 15.73 -2.38 -10.91
N LYS A 43 15.23 -1.74 -9.85
CA LYS A 43 16.04 -1.09 -8.80
C LYS A 43 16.14 -1.92 -7.51
N GLY A 44 15.56 -3.13 -7.50
CA GLY A 44 15.63 -4.05 -6.36
C GLY A 44 14.40 -4.08 -5.45
N ALA A 45 13.29 -3.43 -5.81
CA ALA A 45 12.02 -3.67 -5.10
C ALA A 45 11.47 -5.06 -5.43
N ALA A 46 10.87 -5.73 -4.45
CA ALA A 46 10.03 -6.90 -4.70
C ALA A 46 8.67 -6.46 -5.25
N ARG A 47 8.10 -7.21 -6.19
CA ARG A 47 6.73 -7.01 -6.65
C ARG A 47 5.82 -8.07 -6.05
N ALA A 48 4.68 -7.63 -5.54
CA ALA A 48 3.59 -8.50 -5.12
C ALA A 48 2.49 -8.55 -6.19
N ASP A 49 1.72 -9.63 -6.23
CA ASP A 49 0.57 -9.83 -7.10
C ASP A 49 -0.76 -9.38 -6.47
N SER A 50 -0.75 -9.05 -5.17
CA SER A 50 -1.91 -8.50 -4.45
C SER A 50 -1.55 -7.54 -3.31
N PRO A 51 -2.48 -6.67 -2.86
CA PRO A 51 -2.30 -5.87 -1.66
C PRO A 51 -2.04 -6.71 -0.40
N ARG A 52 -2.74 -7.83 -0.24
CA ARG A 52 -2.55 -8.81 0.84
C ARG A 52 -1.10 -9.31 0.87
N GLU A 53 -0.61 -9.76 -0.27
CA GLU A 53 0.75 -10.28 -0.38
C GLU A 53 1.79 -9.18 -0.12
N ALA A 54 1.57 -7.96 -0.63
CA ALA A 54 2.45 -6.84 -0.34
C ALA A 54 2.55 -6.55 1.17
N ALA A 55 1.43 -6.63 1.89
CA ALA A 55 1.37 -6.36 3.33
C ALA A 55 1.99 -7.47 4.20
N ALA A 56 2.07 -8.70 3.70
CA ALA A 56 2.37 -9.91 4.50
C ALA A 56 3.64 -9.83 5.35
N GLN A 57 4.66 -9.10 4.89
CA GLN A 57 5.97 -9.02 5.54
C GLN A 57 6.34 -7.60 6.03
N ALA A 58 5.42 -6.62 5.95
CA ALA A 58 5.76 -5.20 6.08
C ALA A 58 5.56 -4.55 7.46
N ASP A 59 6.60 -3.85 7.95
CA ASP A 59 6.66 -2.76 8.96
C ASP A 59 5.45 -1.87 8.88
N ILE A 60 5.37 -1.36 7.67
CA ILE A 60 4.67 -0.17 7.30
C ILE A 60 4.04 -0.47 5.96
N VAL A 61 2.73 -0.31 5.88
CA VAL A 61 1.98 -0.46 4.64
C VAL A 61 1.45 0.90 4.23
N ILE A 62 1.93 1.41 3.10
CA ILE A 62 1.54 2.71 2.55
C ILE A 62 0.66 2.48 1.33
N SER A 63 -0.57 2.99 1.36
CA SER A 63 -1.46 3.04 0.21
C SER A 63 -1.55 4.46 -0.34
N MET A 64 -1.30 4.63 -1.64
CA MET A 64 -1.41 5.89 -2.37
C MET A 64 -2.24 5.72 -3.65
N VAL A 65 -3.55 5.96 -3.55
CA VAL A 65 -4.51 5.66 -4.62
C VAL A 65 -5.43 6.84 -4.94
N THR A 66 -6.18 6.74 -6.04
CA THR A 66 -6.90 7.87 -6.64
C THR A 66 -8.08 8.36 -5.81
N ASP A 67 -8.86 7.47 -5.23
CA ASP A 67 -10.17 7.75 -4.63
C ASP A 67 -10.55 6.70 -3.58
N GLU A 68 -11.70 6.92 -2.92
CA GLU A 68 -12.20 6.03 -1.86
C GLU A 68 -12.51 4.62 -2.36
N HIS A 69 -13.01 4.45 -3.58
CA HIS A 69 -13.31 3.13 -4.13
C HIS A 69 -12.03 2.32 -4.33
N ALA A 70 -10.99 2.94 -4.90
CA ALA A 70 -9.66 2.34 -5.03
C ALA A 70 -9.07 1.99 -3.65
N SER A 71 -9.22 2.87 -2.66
CA SER A 71 -8.76 2.62 -1.29
C SER A 71 -9.47 1.43 -0.66
N ARG A 72 -10.81 1.35 -0.78
CA ARG A 72 -11.59 0.20 -0.28
C ARG A 72 -11.16 -1.10 -0.95
N SER A 73 -10.93 -1.11 -2.26
CA SER A 73 -10.46 -2.30 -2.97
C SER A 73 -9.06 -2.74 -2.50
N VAL A 74 -8.15 -1.80 -2.26
CA VAL A 74 -6.81 -2.11 -1.76
C VAL A 74 -6.85 -2.68 -0.34
N TRP A 75 -7.64 -2.09 0.55
CA TRP A 75 -7.62 -2.44 1.95
C TRP A 75 -8.58 -3.58 2.32
N LEU A 76 -9.78 -3.58 1.74
CA LEU A 76 -10.93 -4.33 2.24
C LEU A 76 -11.52 -5.33 1.21
N ASP A 77 -10.82 -5.61 0.11
CA ASP A 77 -11.21 -6.75 -0.75
C ASP A 77 -11.13 -8.05 0.07
N ASP A 78 -12.22 -8.83 0.07
CA ASP A 78 -12.39 -10.00 0.95
C ASP A 78 -11.31 -11.08 0.81
N LYS A 79 -10.59 -11.12 -0.33
CA LYS A 79 -9.57 -12.15 -0.61
C LYS A 79 -8.17 -11.58 -0.71
N ARG A 80 -8.07 -10.36 -1.24
CA ARG A 80 -6.81 -9.73 -1.68
C ARG A 80 -6.51 -8.43 -0.95
N GLY A 81 -7.39 -7.96 -0.07
CA GLY A 81 -7.21 -6.73 0.69
C GLY A 81 -5.98 -6.79 1.59
N ALA A 82 -5.26 -5.67 1.68
CA ALA A 82 -4.06 -5.54 2.49
C ALA A 82 -4.30 -5.89 3.97
N ILE A 83 -5.53 -5.68 4.48
CA ILE A 83 -5.89 -6.02 5.86
C ILE A 83 -5.67 -7.50 6.19
N HIS A 84 -5.81 -8.40 5.20
CA HIS A 84 -5.61 -9.84 5.38
C HIS A 84 -4.13 -10.26 5.37
N GLY A 85 -3.22 -9.31 5.14
CA GLY A 85 -1.77 -9.52 5.21
C GLY A 85 -1.08 -8.66 6.26
N LEU A 86 -1.80 -7.77 6.96
CA LEU A 86 -1.21 -6.97 8.03
C LEU A 86 -0.76 -7.88 9.17
N ARG A 87 0.49 -7.71 9.59
CA ARG A 87 0.98 -8.34 10.82
C ARG A 87 0.62 -7.51 12.04
N ALA A 88 0.59 -8.19 13.19
CA ALA A 88 0.39 -7.54 14.47
C ALA A 88 1.41 -6.41 14.67
N GLY A 89 0.94 -5.22 15.05
CA GLY A 89 1.77 -4.04 15.25
C GLY A 89 2.22 -3.31 13.97
N ALA A 90 1.82 -3.75 12.77
CA ALA A 90 2.11 -3.02 11.54
C ALA A 90 1.41 -1.65 11.50
N VAL A 91 2.09 -0.66 10.94
CA VAL A 91 1.52 0.67 10.73
C VAL A 91 0.90 0.78 9.34
N ALA A 92 -0.41 1.01 9.27
CA ALA A 92 -1.13 1.22 8.01
C ALA A 92 -1.34 2.72 7.75
N MET A 93 -0.76 3.22 6.66
CA MET A 93 -0.94 4.59 6.17
C MET A 93 -1.77 4.59 4.89
N ASN A 94 -2.90 5.29 4.90
CA ASN A 94 -3.77 5.40 3.73
C ASN A 94 -3.87 6.85 3.25
N ARG A 95 -3.56 7.06 1.98
CA ARG A 95 -3.87 8.30 1.28
C ARG A 95 -4.64 8.02 -0.01
N ALA A 96 -5.88 8.49 -0.04
CA ALA A 96 -6.72 8.56 -1.22
C ALA A 96 -7.36 9.94 -1.34
N ARG A 97 -7.70 10.41 -2.54
CA ARG A 97 -8.47 11.66 -2.67
C ARG A 97 -9.85 11.45 -2.07
N SER A 98 -10.07 12.07 -0.93
CA SER A 98 -11.33 12.06 -0.20
C SER A 98 -12.02 13.40 -0.42
N HIS A 99 -13.30 13.35 -0.78
CA HIS A 99 -14.18 14.51 -0.63
C HIS A 99 -14.33 14.82 0.87
N PRO A 100 -14.51 16.07 1.31
CA PRO A 100 -14.55 16.44 2.73
C PRO A 100 -15.50 15.59 3.60
N ARG A 101 -16.58 15.06 3.01
CA ARG A 101 -17.58 14.23 3.70
C ARG A 101 -17.19 12.75 3.91
N GLY A 102 -16.13 12.25 3.26
CA GLY A 102 -15.74 10.83 3.30
C GLY A 102 -14.70 10.45 4.37
N HIS A 103 -14.06 11.43 5.03
CA HIS A 103 -12.91 11.17 5.91
C HIS A 103 -13.24 10.33 7.16
N GLY A 104 -14.46 10.41 7.70
CA GLY A 104 -14.79 9.80 9.00
C GLY A 104 -15.03 8.28 8.98
N ARG A 105 -15.37 7.69 7.83
CA ARG A 105 -15.88 6.30 7.79
C ARG A 105 -14.80 5.24 7.60
N LEU A 106 -13.69 5.57 6.95
CA LEU A 106 -12.62 4.64 6.65
C LEU A 106 -11.68 4.43 7.87
N LEU A 107 -11.28 5.51 8.54
CA LEU A 107 -10.39 5.46 9.71
C LEU A 107 -11.01 4.66 10.87
N ARG A 108 -12.32 4.79 11.11
CA ARG A 108 -13.01 4.05 12.18
C ARG A 108 -13.11 2.54 11.89
N LYS A 109 -13.23 2.13 10.62
CA LYS A 109 -13.23 0.70 10.27
C LYS A 109 -11.83 0.09 10.34
N SER A 110 -10.80 0.84 9.92
CA SER A 110 -9.42 0.39 10.03
C SER A 110 -8.94 0.23 11.47
N LEU A 111 -9.44 1.05 12.40
CA LEU A 111 -9.18 0.90 13.84
C LEU A 111 -10.05 -0.17 14.51
N ALA A 112 -11.24 -0.48 13.99
CA ALA A 112 -12.14 -1.48 14.57
C ALA A 112 -11.93 -2.91 14.03
N ALA A 113 -11.08 -3.08 13.02
CA ALA A 113 -10.72 -4.36 12.43
C ALA A 113 -9.27 -4.78 12.76
N MET A 114 -8.60 -4.01 13.63
CA MET A 114 -7.37 -4.39 14.35
C MET A 114 -7.76 -4.82 15.77
#